data_AF-A0AAV0PPN7-F1
#
_entry.id   AF-A0AAV0PPN7-F1
#
_cell.length_a   1.000
_cell.length_b   1.000
_cell.length_c   1.000
_cell.angle_alpha   90.00
_cell.angle_beta   90.00
_cell.angle_gamma   90.00
#
_symmetry.space_group_name_H-M   'P 1'
#
loop_
_entity.id
_entity.type
_entity.pdbx_description
1 polymer ?
#
loop_
_entity_poly.entity_id
_entity_poly.type
_entity_poly.pdbx_seq_one_letter_code
_entity_poly.pdbx_strand_id
1 'polypeptide(L)'
;MPIKPSAKIWGVLLHGASEAGDVELAKFVCDRLFVIEPENTGNYMIMANLYAQAGRWKEADEVRDRMNDIGLKKISGRSWIDDSRVTM
;
A
#
# COMPACT_ATOMS: atom_id res chain seq x y z
N MET A 1 18.32 11.70 -22.09
CA MET A 1 17.48 12.35 -21.05
C MET A 1 17.04 11.29 -20.05
N PRO A 2 17.45 11.32 -18.78
CA PRO A 2 16.88 10.38 -17.80
C PRO A 2 15.47 10.88 -17.44
N ILE A 3 14.45 10.21 -17.98
CA ILE A 3 13.05 10.47 -17.64
C ILE A 3 12.78 9.80 -16.30
N LYS A 4 12.38 10.58 -15.28
CA LYS A 4 11.97 10.03 -13.99
C LYS A 4 10.68 9.21 -14.20
N PRO A 5 10.64 7.92 -13.85
CA PRO A 5 9.44 7.11 -14.07
C PRO A 5 8.28 7.62 -13.23
N SER A 6 7.08 7.71 -13.84
CA SER A 6 5.85 8.09 -13.15
C SER A 6 5.31 6.94 -12.30
N ALA A 7 4.37 7.23 -11.39
CA ALA A 7 3.68 6.21 -10.60
C ALA A 7 3.07 5.11 -11.49
N LYS A 8 2.53 5.47 -12.66
CA LYS A 8 1.98 4.51 -13.63
C LYS A 8 3.04 3.51 -14.12
N ILE A 9 4.25 3.97 -14.43
CA ILE A 9 5.32 3.09 -14.91
C ILE A 9 5.73 2.12 -13.80
N TRP A 10 5.86 2.61 -12.57
CA TRP A 10 6.13 1.76 -11.41
C TRP A 10 4.98 0.78 -11.14
N GLY A 11 3.72 1.20 -11.29
CA GLY A 11 2.56 0.33 -11.12
C GLY A 11 2.54 -0.83 -12.13
N VAL A 12 2.91 -0.57 -13.39
CA VAL A 12 3.06 -1.64 -14.41
C VAL A 12 4.17 -2.61 -14.01
N LEU A 13 5.30 -2.12 -13.51
CA LEU A 13 6.40 -2.96 -13.07
C LEU A 13 6.04 -3.78 -11.82
N LEU A 14 5.29 -3.19 -10.88
CA LEU A 14 4.78 -3.90 -9.70
C LEU A 14 3.84 -5.03 -10.10
N HIS A 15 2.95 -4.79 -11.05
CA HIS A 15 2.04 -5.83 -11.56
C HIS A 15 2.84 -6.99 -12.16
N GLY A 16 3.81 -6.71 -13.04
CA GLY A 16 4.68 -7.75 -13.61
C GLY A 16 5.48 -8.53 -12.56
N ALA A 17 6.04 -7.85 -11.56
CA ALA A 17 6.73 -8.49 -10.44
C ALA A 17 5.80 -9.37 -9.61
N SER A 18 4.55 -8.93 -9.40
CA SER A 18 3.54 -9.69 -8.68
C SER A 18 3.13 -10.96 -9.41
N GLU A 19 2.88 -10.90 -10.71
CA GLU A 19 2.55 -12.07 -11.53
C GLU A 19 3.71 -13.08 -11.59
N ALA A 20 4.95 -12.58 -11.57
CA ALA A 20 6.14 -13.42 -11.54
C ALA A 20 6.47 -13.99 -10.15
N GLY A 21 5.81 -13.53 -9.08
CA GLY A 21 6.15 -13.87 -7.69
C GLY A 21 7.52 -13.33 -7.25
N ASP A 22 8.07 -12.33 -7.93
CA ASP A 22 9.38 -11.75 -7.62
C ASP A 22 9.25 -10.74 -6.47
N VAL A 23 9.39 -11.25 -5.25
CA VAL A 23 9.26 -10.47 -4.01
C VAL A 23 10.29 -9.34 -3.92
N GLU A 24 11.51 -9.55 -4.38
CA GLU A 24 12.59 -8.56 -4.24
C GLU A 24 12.42 -7.42 -5.26
N LEU A 25 12.03 -7.73 -6.49
CA LEU A 25 11.65 -6.70 -7.46
C LEU A 25 10.41 -5.93 -6.99
N ALA A 26 9.38 -6.62 -6.51
CA ALA A 26 8.18 -5.98 -6.00
C ALA A 26 8.50 -5.06 -4.82
N LYS A 27 9.36 -5.49 -3.89
CA LYS A 27 9.83 -4.66 -2.78
C LYS A 27 10.51 -3.39 -3.29
N PHE A 28 11.44 -3.51 -4.23
CA PHE A 28 12.13 -2.36 -4.80
C PHE A 28 11.16 -1.35 -5.43
N VAL A 29 10.16 -1.85 -6.15
CA VAL A 29 9.13 -1.01 -6.80
C VAL A 29 8.21 -0.36 -5.76
N CYS A 30 7.74 -1.13 -4.77
CA CYS A 30 6.90 -0.64 -3.68
C CYS A 30 7.61 0.44 -2.86
N ASP A 31 8.91 0.28 -2.56
CA ASP A 31 9.71 1.30 -1.85
C ASP A 31 9.71 2.65 -2.60
N ARG A 32 9.57 2.64 -3.94
CA ARG A 32 9.38 3.88 -4.73
C ARG A 32 7.93 4.36 -4.73
N LEU A 33 6.97 3.45 -4.91
CA LEU A 33 5.54 3.78 -4.94
C LEU A 33 5.04 4.35 -3.61
N PHE A 34 5.55 3.88 -2.47
CA PHE A 34 5.20 4.45 -1.16
C PHE A 34 5.68 5.89 -0.98
N VAL A 35 6.70 6.32 -1.72
CA VAL A 35 7.13 7.73 -1.74
C VAL A 35 6.28 8.56 -2.72
N ILE A 36 5.86 7.97 -3.84
CA ILE A 36 5.14 8.71 -4.91
C ILE A 36 3.64 8.80 -4.60
N GLU A 37 3.03 7.72 -4.11
CA GLU A 37 1.60 7.60 -3.81
C GLU A 37 1.39 6.87 -2.46
N PRO A 38 1.79 7.48 -1.33
CA PRO A 38 1.71 6.84 0.00
C PRO A 38 0.28 6.44 0.41
N GLU A 39 -0.74 7.10 -0.11
CA GLU A 39 -2.14 6.80 0.23
C GLU A 39 -2.77 5.71 -0.66
N ASN A 40 -2.03 5.19 -1.63
CA ASN A 40 -2.51 4.15 -2.53
C ASN A 40 -2.43 2.77 -1.85
N THR A 41 -3.49 2.41 -1.14
CA THR A 41 -3.63 1.14 -0.41
C THR A 41 -3.48 -0.09 -1.31
N GLY A 42 -3.70 0.03 -2.63
CA GLY A 42 -3.51 -1.08 -3.57
C GLY A 42 -2.06 -1.58 -3.61
N ASN A 43 -1.09 -0.68 -3.54
CA ASN A 43 0.34 -1.03 -3.53
C ASN A 43 0.71 -1.84 -2.27
N TYR A 44 0.10 -1.50 -1.13
CA TYR A 44 0.28 -2.22 0.13
C TYR A 44 -0.33 -3.63 0.07
N MET A 45 -1.55 -3.76 -0.48
CA MET A 45 -2.19 -5.07 -0.64
C MET A 45 -1.36 -6.03 -1.50
N ILE A 46 -0.83 -5.54 -2.62
CA ILE A 46 0.02 -6.36 -3.51
C ILE A 46 1.26 -6.84 -2.75
N MET A 47 1.95 -5.95 -2.05
CA MET A 47 3.16 -6.30 -1.30
C MET A 47 2.89 -7.30 -0.16
N ALA A 48 1.80 -7.09 0.61
CA ALA A 48 1.40 -8.01 1.67
C ALA A 48 1.06 -9.40 1.13
N ASN A 49 0.39 -9.48 -0.02
CA ASN A 49 0.06 -10.75 -0.66
C ASN A 49 1.30 -11.48 -1.16
N LEU A 50 2.27 -10.77 -1.76
CA LEU A 50 3.52 -11.38 -2.20
C LEU A 50 4.33 -11.94 -1.03
N TYR A 51 4.44 -11.19 0.07
CA TYR A 51 5.08 -11.70 1.27
C TYR A 51 4.37 -12.94 1.82
N ALA A 52 3.04 -12.93 1.88
CA ALA A 52 2.26 -14.10 2.32
C ALA A 52 2.48 -15.33 1.42
N GLN A 53 2.47 -15.15 0.09
CA GLN A 53 2.74 -16.23 -0.86
C GLN A 53 4.15 -16.82 -0.72
N ALA A 54 5.13 -15.99 -0.34
CA ALA A 54 6.49 -16.43 -0.05
C ALA A 54 6.68 -17.00 1.37
N GLY A 55 5.61 -17.15 2.16
CA GLY A 55 5.68 -17.62 3.55
C GLY A 55 6.24 -16.60 4.55
N ARG A 56 6.41 -15.34 4.13
CA ARG A 56 6.95 -14.22 4.90
C ARG A 56 5.83 -13.48 5.64
N TRP A 57 5.12 -14.22 6.50
CA TRP A 57 3.89 -13.75 7.15
C TRP A 57 4.11 -12.51 8.01
N LYS A 58 5.25 -12.42 8.70
CA LYS A 58 5.59 -11.26 9.54
C LYS A 58 5.66 -9.98 8.71
N GLU A 59 6.37 -9.99 7.58
CA GLU A 59 6.45 -8.83 6.69
C GLU A 59 5.10 -8.51 6.03
N ALA A 60 4.28 -9.53 5.74
CA ALA A 60 2.93 -9.31 5.25
C ALA A 60 2.07 -8.55 6.26
N ASP A 61 2.14 -8.91 7.54
CA ASP A 61 1.38 -8.27 8.61
C ASP A 61 1.87 -6.83 8.87
N GLU A 62 3.20 -6.60 8.88
CA GLU A 62 3.77 -5.26 8.99
C GLU A 62 3.28 -4.32 7.87
N VAL A 63 3.12 -4.83 6.65
CA VAL A 63 2.57 -4.06 5.53
C VAL A 63 1.07 -3.79 5.72
N ARG A 64 0.30 -4.76 6.24
CA ARG A 64 -1.13 -4.59 6.52
C ARG A 64 -1.40 -3.58 7.61
N ASP A 65 -0.59 -3.56 8.66
CA ASP A 65 -0.71 -2.59 9.75
C ASP A 65 -0.51 -1.16 9.23
N ARG A 66 0.54 -0.93 8.43
CA ARG A 66 0.77 0.35 7.77
C ARG A 66 -0.39 0.74 6.85
N MET A 67 -0.95 -0.21 6.11
CA MET A 67 -2.11 0.03 5.25
C MET A 67 -3.35 0.43 6.06
N ASN A 68 -3.58 -0.19 7.22
CA ASN A 68 -4.69 0.15 8.10
C ASN A 68 -4.58 1.58 8.63
N ASP A 69 -3.38 2.01 9.03
CA ASP A 69 -3.15 3.40 9.46
C ASP A 69 -3.51 4.41 8.36
N ILE A 70 -3.17 4.10 7.12
CA ILE A 70 -3.51 4.93 5.95
C ILE A 70 -5.02 4.90 5.68
N GLY A 71 -5.64 3.72 5.77
CA GLY A 71 -7.08 3.55 5.60
C GLY A 71 -7.89 4.31 6.66
N LEU A 72 -7.46 4.25 7.92
CA LEU A 72 -8.06 5.00 9.03
C LEU A 72 -7.96 6.51 8.80
N LYS A 73 -6.81 7.02 8.34
CA LYS A 73 -6.66 8.43 7.95
C LYS A 73 -7.64 8.83 6.84
N LYS A 74 -7.79 8.00 5.81
CA LYS A 74 -8.74 8.24 4.70
C LYS A 74 -10.20 8.28 5.16
N ILE A 75 -10.58 7.46 6.14
CA ILE A 75 -11.92 7.44 6.74
C ILE A 75 -12.14 8.69 7.60
N SER A 76 -11.14 9.04 8.44
CA SER A 76 -11.23 10.22 9.32
C SER A 76 -11.38 11.55 8.55
N GLY A 77 -10.86 11.64 7.34
CA GLY A 77 -11.01 12.82 6.47
C GLY A 77 -12.36 12.96 5.76
N ARG A 78 -13.29 12.00 5.90
CA ARG A 78 -14.53 11.97 5.09
C ARG A 78 -15.86 12.11 5.82
N SER A 79 -15.92 12.01 7.15
CA SER A 79 -16.96 12.62 8.01
C SER A 79 -16.78 12.12 9.44
N TRP A 80 -16.31 12.98 10.33
CA TRP A 80 -16.75 12.92 11.72
C TRP A 80 -18.14 13.53 11.76
N ILE A 81 -19.17 12.71 11.63
CA ILE A 81 -20.46 13.11 12.20
C ILE A 81 -20.27 12.90 13.69
N ASP A 82 -20.07 14.01 14.38
CA ASP A 82 -20.09 14.12 15.83
C ASP A 82 -21.45 13.60 16.31
N ASP A 83 -21.53 12.32 16.68
CA ASP A 83 -22.66 11.78 17.43
C ASP A 83 -22.43 12.11 18.91
N SER A 84 -22.38 13.41 19.21
CA SER A 84 -22.53 13.91 20.57
C SER A 84 -24.04 13.97 20.89
N ARG A 85 -24.63 12.78 21.00
CA ARG A 85 -25.84 12.57 21.80
C ARG A 85 -25.51 12.90 23.25
N VAL A 86 -25.77 14.14 23.67
CA VAL A 86 -26.05 14.44 25.07
C VAL A 86 -27.56 14.54 25.22
N THR A 87 -28.09 13.50 25.83
CA THR A 87 -29.39 13.47 26.48
C THR A 87 -29.34 14.41 27.68
N MET A 88 -30.14 15.49 27.66
CA MET A 88 -30.98 15.98 28.77
C MET A 88 -31.65 17.30 28.39
#